data_AF-A0A7D5GC24-F1
#
_entry.id   AF-A0A7D5GC24-F1
#
_cell.length_a   1.000
_cell.length_b   1.000
_cell.length_c   1.000
_cell.angle_alpha   90.00
_cell.angle_beta   90.00
_cell.angle_gamma   90.00
#
_symmetry.space_group_name_H-M   'P 1'
#
loop_
_entity.id
_entity.type
_entity.pdbx_description
1 polymer ?
#
loop_
_entity_poly.entity_id
_entity_poly.type
_entity_poly.pdbx_seq_one_letter_code
_entity_poly.pdbx_strand_id
1 'polypeptide(L)'
;MLSRLLAVVFGAVEFARPGSFVDYWMDLAVEDFGSVEVRPWVYTAARLEGALLVLWGLVGLARGRRRERTARIEREGTTVEIE
;
A
#
# COMPACT_ATOMS: atom_id res chain seq x y z
N MET A 1 -3.40 11.30 3.78
CA MET A 1 -4.01 10.53 2.68
C MET A 1 -2.99 10.11 1.63
N LEU A 2 -2.07 11.01 1.22
CA LEU A 2 -1.05 10.73 0.20
C LEU A 2 -0.23 9.45 0.44
N SER A 3 0.32 9.25 1.63
CA SER A 3 1.10 8.04 1.97
C SER A 3 0.32 6.73 1.80
N ARG A 4 -0.99 6.75 2.05
CA ARG A 4 -1.86 5.58 1.87
C ARG A 4 -2.18 5.32 0.41
N LEU A 5 -2.36 6.37 -0.38
CA LEU A 5 -2.50 6.26 -1.84
C LEU A 5 -1.22 5.70 -2.47
N LEU A 6 -0.06 6.20 -2.05
CA LEU A 6 1.23 5.68 -2.50
C LEU A 6 1.38 4.20 -2.14
N ALA A 7 1.03 3.79 -0.91
CA ALA A 7 1.06 2.38 -0.50
C ALA A 7 0.14 1.49 -1.35
N VAL A 8 -1.06 1.97 -1.72
CA VAL A 8 -1.98 1.22 -2.60
C VAL A 8 -1.41 1.07 -4.00
N VAL A 9 -0.87 2.16 -4.59
CA VAL A 9 -0.28 2.12 -5.93
C VAL A 9 0.93 1.19 -5.96
N PHE A 10 1.82 1.34 -4.98
CA PHE A 10 3.04 0.54 -4.89
C PHE A 10 2.74 -0.94 -4.69
N GLY A 11 1.89 -1.29 -3.72
CA GLY A 11 1.50 -2.67 -3.49
C GLY A 11 0.76 -3.31 -4.67
N ALA A 12 -0.01 -2.54 -5.44
CA ALA A 12 -0.69 -3.04 -6.63
C ALA A 12 0.29 -3.36 -7.77
N VAL A 13 1.32 -2.51 -7.97
CA VAL A 13 2.39 -2.74 -8.95
C VAL A 13 3.18 -4.00 -8.58
N GLU A 14 3.57 -4.12 -7.32
CA GLU A 14 4.36 -5.24 -6.81
C GLU A 14 3.59 -6.58 -6.87
N PHE A 15 2.29 -6.55 -6.58
CA PHE A 15 1.41 -7.70 -6.75
C PHE A 15 1.26 -8.13 -8.21
N ALA A 16 1.12 -7.17 -9.14
CA ALA A 16 0.85 -7.46 -10.54
C ALA A 16 2.10 -7.92 -11.33
N ARG A 17 3.28 -7.38 -11.01
CA ARG A 17 4.55 -7.75 -11.65
C ARG A 17 5.68 -7.93 -10.63
N PRO A 18 5.63 -9.01 -9.82
CA PRO A 18 6.67 -9.26 -8.82
C PRO A 18 8.04 -9.54 -9.47
N GLY A 19 8.07 -10.14 -10.67
CA GLY A 19 9.32 -10.44 -11.39
C GLY A 19 10.13 -9.17 -11.66
N SER A 20 9.58 -8.23 -12.41
CA SER A 20 10.29 -6.98 -12.75
C SER A 20 10.72 -6.15 -11.55
N PHE A 21 9.98 -6.21 -10.44
CA PHE A 21 10.33 -5.48 -9.22
C PHE A 21 11.50 -6.15 -8.48
N VAL A 22 11.42 -7.46 -8.27
CA VAL A 22 12.49 -8.24 -7.62
C VAL A 22 13.75 -8.23 -8.46
N ASP A 23 13.63 -8.41 -9.77
CA ASP A 23 14.75 -8.39 -10.72
C ASP A 23 15.45 -7.01 -10.71
N TYR A 24 14.68 -5.92 -10.74
CA TYR A 24 15.23 -4.55 -10.65
C TYR A 24 15.99 -4.31 -9.35
N TRP A 25 15.44 -4.72 -8.21
CA TRP A 25 16.10 -4.52 -6.92
C TRP A 25 17.32 -5.41 -6.75
N MET A 26 17.28 -6.63 -7.27
CA MET A 26 18.44 -7.51 -7.24
C MET A 26 19.54 -7.00 -8.17
N ASP A 27 19.22 -6.53 -9.38
CA ASP A 27 20.19 -5.90 -10.30
C ASP A 27 20.88 -4.68 -9.65
N LEU A 28 20.18 -3.96 -8.78
CA LEU A 28 20.77 -2.85 -8.01
C LEU A 28 21.62 -3.31 -6.81
N ALA A 29 21.28 -4.46 -6.22
CA ALA A 29 21.84 -4.92 -4.95
C ALA A 29 23.07 -5.84 -5.11
N VAL A 30 23.21 -6.50 -6.26
CA VAL A 30 24.33 -7.40 -6.54
C VAL A 30 25.09 -6.96 -7.78
N GLU A 31 26.43 -7.03 -7.70
CA GLU A 31 27.33 -6.64 -8.78
C GLU A 31 27.17 -7.49 -10.06
N ASP A 32 26.71 -8.74 -9.92
CA ASP A 32 26.38 -9.62 -11.05
C ASP A 32 25.13 -10.45 -10.73
N PHE A 33 23.96 -9.96 -11.16
CA PHE A 33 22.68 -10.65 -10.99
C PHE A 33 22.62 -12.00 -11.71
N GLY A 34 23.41 -12.20 -12.77
CA GLY A 34 23.49 -13.48 -13.50
C GLY A 34 24.07 -14.62 -12.67
N SER A 35 24.76 -14.30 -11.57
CA SER A 35 25.33 -15.27 -10.62
C SER A 35 24.38 -15.66 -9.48
N VAL A 36 23.22 -14.99 -9.37
CA VAL A 36 22.29 -15.14 -8.23
C VAL A 36 21.00 -15.81 -8.68
N GLU A 37 20.78 -17.04 -8.21
CA GLU A 37 19.55 -17.76 -8.49
C GLU A 37 18.47 -17.40 -7.46
N VAL A 38 17.54 -16.52 -7.86
CA VAL A 38 16.44 -16.09 -7.01
C VAL A 38 15.46 -17.25 -6.81
N ARG A 39 15.27 -17.67 -5.55
CA ARG A 39 14.37 -18.79 -5.25
C ARG A 39 12.92 -18.44 -5.64
N PRO A 40 12.14 -19.38 -6.21
CA PRO A 40 10.77 -19.12 -6.66
C PRO A 40 9.83 -18.56 -5.57
N TRP A 41 10.09 -18.87 -4.29
CA TRP A 41 9.29 -18.38 -3.17
C TRP A 41 9.44 -16.86 -2.94
N VAL A 42 10.52 -16.23 -3.42
CA VAL A 42 10.74 -14.78 -3.28
C VAL A 42 9.67 -14.01 -4.04
N TYR A 43 9.32 -14.45 -5.25
CA TYR A 43 8.22 -13.84 -6.02
C TYR A 43 6.86 -14.05 -5.35
N THR A 44 6.68 -15.15 -4.62
CA THR A 44 5.46 -15.38 -3.83
C THR A 44 5.41 -14.47 -2.60
N ALA A 45 6.55 -14.27 -1.92
CA ALA A 45 6.67 -13.36 -0.80
C ALA A 45 6.39 -11.90 -1.23
N ALA A 46 6.98 -11.45 -2.34
CA ALA A 46 6.72 -10.12 -2.92
C ALA A 46 5.23 -9.92 -3.26
N ARG A 47 4.55 -10.95 -3.80
CA ARG A 47 3.09 -10.87 -4.02
C ARG A 47 2.31 -10.70 -2.72
N LEU A 48 2.68 -11.43 -1.65
CA LEU A 48 2.03 -11.31 -0.35
C LEU A 48 2.28 -9.92 0.27
N GLU A 49 3.50 -9.41 0.17
CA GLU A 49 3.86 -8.08 0.64
C GLU A 49 3.08 -6.99 -0.08
N GLY A 50 3.04 -7.03 -1.42
CA GLY A 50 2.22 -6.11 -2.22
C GLY A 50 0.74 -6.15 -1.83
N ALA A 51 0.16 -7.36 -1.64
CA ALA A 51 -1.22 -7.52 -1.20
C ALA A 51 -1.47 -6.92 0.20
N LEU A 52 -0.54 -7.08 1.14
CA LEU A 52 -0.63 -6.50 2.49
C LEU A 52 -0.55 -4.97 2.45
N LEU A 53 0.31 -4.39 1.60
CA LEU A 53 0.42 -2.94 1.41
C LEU A 53 -0.87 -2.35 0.84
N VAL A 54 -1.46 -2.99 -0.19
CA VAL A 54 -2.75 -2.58 -0.75
C VAL A 54 -3.84 -2.62 0.32
N LEU A 55 -3.94 -3.74 1.05
CA LEU A 55 -4.95 -3.90 2.09
C LEU A 55 -4.80 -2.85 3.18
N TRP A 56 -3.59 -2.63 3.66
CA TRP A 56 -3.30 -1.62 4.68
C TRP A 56 -3.65 -0.20 4.21
N GLY A 57 -3.29 0.15 2.98
CA GLY A 57 -3.61 1.43 2.37
C GLY A 57 -5.12 1.66 2.24
N LEU A 58 -5.85 0.68 1.72
CA LEU A 58 -7.32 0.73 1.56
C LEU A 58 -8.05 0.83 2.91
N VAL A 59 -7.68 -0.01 3.88
CA VAL A 59 -8.25 0.03 5.23
C VAL A 59 -7.98 1.38 5.89
N GLY A 60 -6.76 1.91 5.72
CA GLY A 60 -6.40 3.22 6.23
C GLY A 60 -7.21 4.36 5.61
N LEU A 61 -7.45 4.33 4.30
CA LEU A 61 -8.28 5.31 3.59
C LEU A 61 -9.74 5.23 4.04
N ALA A 62 -10.29 4.02 4.17
CA ALA A 62 -11.66 3.81 4.64
C ALA A 62 -11.87 4.34 6.07
N ARG A 63 -10.91 4.08 6.98
CA ARG A 63 -10.93 4.59 8.35
C ARG A 63 -10.82 6.11 8.42
N GLY A 64 -9.98 6.72 7.58
CA GLY A 64 -9.84 8.18 7.48
C GLY A 64 -11.16 8.85 7.08
N ARG A 65 -11.79 8.37 5.99
CA ARG A 65 -13.08 8.90 5.53
C ARG A 65 -14.19 8.76 6.57
N ARG A 66 -14.20 7.67 7.34
CA ARG A 66 -15.19 7.46 8.41
C ARG A 66 -15.05 8.51 9.51
N ARG A 67 -13.81 8.81 9.94
CA ARG A 67 -13.54 9.83 10.96
C ARG A 67 -13.94 11.23 10.51
N GLU A 68 -13.61 11.59 9.27
CA GLU A 68 -13.98 12.89 8.69
C GLU A 68 -15.50 13.06 8.63
N ARG A 69 -16.24 12.01 8.23
CA ARG A 69 -17.70 12.01 8.22
C ARG A 69 -18.29 12.21 9.62
N THR A 70 -17.78 11.48 10.63
CA THR A 70 -18.26 11.63 12.02
C THR A 70 -18.00 13.02 12.57
N ALA A 71 -16.79 13.56 12.36
CA ALA A 71 -16.44 14.91 12.83
C ALA A 71 -17.28 16.01 12.15
N ARG A 72 -17.68 15.80 10.89
CA ARG A 72 -18.59 16.71 10.19
C ARG A 72 -19.99 16.70 10.80
N ILE A 73 -20.55 15.51 11.07
CA ILE A 73 -21.87 15.35 11.68
C ILE A 73 -21.91 15.97 13.08
N GLU A 74 -20.87 15.76 13.88
CA GLU A 74 -20.76 16.35 15.23
C GLU A 74 -20.76 17.88 15.17
N ARG A 75 -19.98 18.49 14.28
CA ARG A 75 -19.97 19.95 14.08
C ARG A 75 -21.31 20.51 13.59
N GLU A 76 -21.96 19.82 12.66
CA GLU A 76 -23.28 20.22 12.14
C GLU A 76 -24.36 20.07 13.24
N GLY A 77 -24.28 19.04 14.08
CA GLY A 77 -25.18 18.87 15.22
C GLY A 77 -25.00 19.95 16.30
N THR A 78 -23.75 20.26 16.67
CA THR A 78 -23.44 21.32 17.65
C THR A 78 -23.87 22.70 17.19
N THR A 79 -23.84 22.99 15.88
CA THR A 79 -24.27 24.29 15.36
C THR A 79 -25.80 24.45 15.40
N VAL A 80 -26.57 23.37 15.23
CA VAL A 80 -28.03 23.40 15.29
C VAL A 80 -28.59 23.54 16.72
N GLU A 81 -27.89 23.04 17.75
CA GLU A 81 -28.34 23.17 19.15
C GLU A 81 -28.10 24.55 19.77
N ILE A 82 -27.23 25.38 19.18
CA ILE A 82 -26.84 26.68 19.74
C ILE A 82 -27.68 27.84 19.16
N GLU A 83 -28.50 27.58 18.12
CA GLU A 83 -29.34 28.57 17.44
C GLU A 83 -30.77 28.65 18.00
#